data_AF-A0A6G1RUC5-F1
#
_entry.id   AF-A0A6G1RUC5-F1
#
_cell.length_a   1.000
_cell.length_b   1.000
_cell.length_c   1.000
_cell.angle_alpha   90.00
_cell.angle_beta   90.00
_cell.angle_gamma   90.00
#
_symmetry.space_group_name_H-M   'P 1'
#
loop_
_entity.id
_entity.type
_entity.pdbx_description
1 polymer ?
#
loop_
_entity_poly.entity_id
_entity_poly.type
_entity_poly.pdbx_seq_one_letter_code
_entity_poly.pdbx_strand_id
1 'polypeptide(L)'
;YELCEEWGHLYLVPREDLINFHREHLLHLLEMGDMEKALQLLQRIEDPGICLAISEQSLDQHPNLAASHFLADYLTAHFYANLTTARRNEIQALYIGSKVLLTLPELSRVNYFHLSSRPLLMLEQLLMNMKVDWVAVAVHTLHHLLAGQEIGFTVDDIDSLLSKYAEKALNFPFALKEKRSDSLVRVQESLNQVLECEAQSKSGSSELSPVSFTGVTISASPRDRSLQQNLFPQEFVPPEKPP
;
A
#
# COMPACT_ATOMS: atom_id res chain seq x y z
N TYR A 1 32.30 9.19 -9.77
CA TYR A 1 32.31 8.42 -8.51
C TYR A 1 33.65 7.72 -8.36
N GLU A 2 33.92 6.68 -9.17
CA GLU A 2 35.18 5.91 -9.22
C GLU A 2 36.45 6.76 -9.05
N LEU A 3 36.61 7.85 -9.83
CA LEU A 3 37.75 8.77 -9.69
C LEU A 3 37.93 9.33 -8.27
N CYS A 4 36.85 9.72 -7.58
CA CYS A 4 36.97 10.27 -6.22
C CYS A 4 37.33 9.19 -5.18
N GLU A 5 36.95 7.94 -5.44
CA GLU A 5 37.30 6.78 -4.62
C GLU A 5 38.77 6.37 -4.83
N GLU A 6 39.25 6.33 -6.08
CA GLU A 6 40.68 6.16 -6.40
C GLU A 6 41.53 7.21 -5.67
N TRP A 7 41.08 8.48 -5.66
CA TRP A 7 41.74 9.54 -4.90
C TRP A 7 41.63 9.33 -3.39
N GLY A 8 40.51 8.79 -2.90
CA GLY A 8 40.32 8.40 -1.49
C GLY A 8 41.30 7.33 -1.00
N HIS A 9 41.82 6.47 -1.89
CA HIS A 9 42.89 5.52 -1.56
C HIS A 9 44.30 6.15 -1.57
N LEU A 10 44.50 7.26 -2.30
CA LEU A 10 45.80 7.93 -2.44
C LEU A 10 46.05 9.00 -1.35
N TYR A 11 44.98 9.50 -0.71
CA TYR A 11 45.04 10.56 0.29
C TYR A 11 44.34 10.13 1.59
N LEU A 12 44.82 10.64 2.73
CA LEU A 12 44.17 10.41 4.03
C LEU A 12 42.88 11.25 4.14
N VAL A 13 41.78 10.74 3.59
CA VAL A 13 40.44 11.34 3.70
C VAL A 13 39.85 11.00 5.08
N PRO A 14 39.21 11.96 5.78
CA PRO A 14 38.49 11.68 7.02
C PRO A 14 37.42 10.60 6.83
N ARG A 15 37.24 9.75 7.85
CA ARG A 15 36.30 8.62 7.82
C ARG A 15 34.87 9.08 7.55
N GLU A 16 34.50 10.21 8.13
CA GLU A 16 33.19 10.84 8.01
C GLU A 16 32.92 11.34 6.58
N ASP A 17 33.94 11.90 5.91
CA ASP A 17 33.85 12.34 4.51
C ASP A 17 33.74 11.15 3.55
N LEU A 18 34.46 10.05 3.81
CA LEU A 18 34.28 8.79 3.08
C LEU A 18 32.86 8.24 3.27
N ILE A 19 32.36 8.14 4.51
CA ILE A 19 30.99 7.69 4.80
C ILE A 19 29.97 8.56 4.04
N ASN A 20 30.08 9.88 4.11
CA ASN A 20 29.23 10.80 3.35
C ASN A 20 29.29 10.50 1.84
N PHE A 21 30.49 10.44 1.27
CA PHE A 21 30.70 10.22 -0.17
C PHE A 21 30.13 8.89 -0.68
N HIS A 22 30.38 7.77 0.01
CA HIS A 22 29.80 6.47 -0.34
C HIS A 22 28.27 6.47 -0.16
N ARG A 23 27.75 7.12 0.91
CA ARG A 23 26.30 7.22 1.18
C ARG A 23 25.54 7.98 0.10
N GLU A 24 26.03 9.15 -0.33
CA GLU A 24 25.38 9.92 -1.40
C GLU A 24 25.33 9.13 -2.73
N HIS A 25 26.39 8.38 -3.06
CA HIS A 25 26.37 7.54 -4.25
C HIS A 25 25.45 6.33 -4.11
N LEU A 26 25.41 5.69 -2.93
CA LEU A 26 24.49 4.60 -2.65
C LEU A 26 23.03 5.06 -2.79
N LEU A 27 22.68 6.21 -2.22
CA LEU A 27 21.35 6.81 -2.36
C LEU A 27 21.01 7.07 -3.83
N HIS A 28 21.94 7.63 -4.61
CA HIS A 28 21.74 7.83 -6.05
C HIS A 28 21.49 6.51 -6.81
N LEU A 29 22.24 5.44 -6.54
CA LEU A 29 22.02 4.13 -7.15
C LEU A 29 20.63 3.56 -6.80
N LEU A 30 20.21 3.72 -5.54
CA LEU A 30 18.91 3.28 -5.04
C LEU A 30 17.72 4.12 -5.56
N GLU A 31 17.92 5.40 -5.83
CA GLU A 31 16.94 6.26 -6.53
C GLU A 31 16.78 5.86 -8.01
N MET A 32 17.89 5.51 -8.67
CA MET A 32 17.89 5.00 -10.04
C MET A 32 17.37 3.55 -10.16
N GLY A 33 17.12 2.87 -9.03
CA GLY A 33 16.67 1.47 -8.98
C GLY A 33 17.76 0.43 -9.30
N ASP A 34 19.03 0.83 -9.28
CA ASP A 34 20.17 -0.02 -9.64
C ASP A 34 20.67 -0.80 -8.42
N MET A 35 19.84 -1.76 -7.98
CA MET A 35 20.07 -2.56 -6.78
C MET A 35 21.32 -3.44 -6.90
N GLU A 36 21.69 -3.85 -8.11
CA GLU A 36 22.90 -4.63 -8.38
C GLU A 36 24.17 -3.81 -8.13
N LYS A 37 24.25 -2.58 -8.67
CA LYS A 37 25.38 -1.69 -8.38
C LYS A 37 25.40 -1.24 -6.91
N ALA A 38 24.24 -1.02 -6.30
CA ALA A 38 24.15 -0.71 -4.87
C ALA A 38 24.75 -1.84 -4.01
N LEU A 39 24.46 -3.11 -4.35
CA LEU A 39 25.06 -4.27 -3.67
C LEU A 39 26.57 -4.39 -3.94
N GLN A 40 27.02 -4.22 -5.19
CA GLN A 40 28.43 -4.24 -5.55
C GLN A 40 29.23 -3.15 -4.82
N LEU A 41 28.66 -1.96 -4.68
CA LEU A 41 29.24 -0.86 -3.90
C LEU A 41 29.41 -1.29 -2.43
N LEU A 42 28.34 -1.78 -1.80
CA LEU A 42 28.37 -2.19 -0.39
C LEU A 42 29.34 -3.35 -0.12
N GLN A 43 29.44 -4.30 -1.04
CA GLN A 43 30.38 -5.44 -0.97
C GLN A 43 31.86 -5.05 -1.17
N ARG A 44 32.13 -3.91 -1.81
CA ARG A 44 33.49 -3.42 -2.09
C ARG A 44 34.10 -2.61 -0.95
N ILE A 45 33.29 -2.16 0.02
CA ILE A 45 33.76 -1.41 1.19
C ILE A 45 34.43 -2.38 2.17
N GLU A 46 35.75 -2.27 2.32
CA GLU A 46 36.56 -3.19 3.13
C GLU A 46 36.31 -3.08 4.65
N ASP A 47 36.04 -1.87 5.17
CA ASP A 47 35.75 -1.66 6.60
C ASP A 47 34.26 -1.93 6.89
N PRO A 48 33.93 -3.01 7.64
CA PRO A 48 32.53 -3.34 7.96
C PRO A 48 31.87 -2.27 8.84
N GLY A 49 32.64 -1.50 9.62
CA GLY A 49 32.13 -0.39 10.43
C GLY A 49 31.79 0.85 9.60
N ILE A 50 32.46 1.06 8.45
CA ILE A 50 32.08 2.08 7.47
C ILE A 50 30.86 1.60 6.66
N CYS A 51 30.87 0.35 6.18
CA CYS A 51 29.74 -0.22 5.44
C CYS A 51 28.44 -0.24 6.26
N LEU A 52 28.52 -0.58 7.56
CA LEU A 52 27.40 -0.48 8.49
C LEU A 52 26.89 0.97 8.62
N ALA A 53 27.79 1.91 8.89
CA ALA A 53 27.43 3.33 9.07
C ALA A 53 26.76 3.93 7.82
N ILE A 54 27.27 3.60 6.62
CA ILE A 54 26.65 4.00 5.35
C ILE A 54 25.26 3.39 5.21
N SER A 55 25.12 2.08 5.44
CA SER A 55 23.86 1.35 5.28
C SER A 55 22.77 1.85 6.23
N GLU A 56 23.10 2.08 7.50
CA GLU A 56 22.16 2.65 8.48
C GLU A 56 21.79 4.10 8.14
N GLN A 57 22.77 4.96 7.85
CA GLN A 57 22.49 6.36 7.52
C GLN A 57 21.70 6.51 6.23
N SER A 58 21.92 5.66 5.22
CA SER A 58 21.09 5.61 4.02
C SER A 58 19.65 5.18 4.31
N LEU A 59 19.44 4.29 5.30
CA LEU A 59 18.09 3.86 5.69
C LEU A 59 17.36 4.95 6.49
N ASP A 60 18.08 5.70 7.32
CA ASP A 60 17.55 6.83 8.10
C ASP A 60 17.17 8.05 7.24
N GLN A 61 17.62 8.13 5.98
CA GLN A 61 17.08 9.10 5.00
C GLN A 61 15.67 8.73 4.49
N HIS A 62 15.10 7.60 4.92
CA HIS A 62 13.80 7.09 4.50
C HIS A 62 13.60 7.09 2.97
N PRO A 63 14.49 6.43 2.21
CA PRO A 63 14.41 6.40 0.75
C PRO A 63 13.17 5.60 0.29
N ASN A 64 12.92 5.58 -1.02
CA ASN A 64 11.74 4.92 -1.61
C ASN A 64 11.55 3.45 -1.14
N LEU A 65 10.35 2.89 -1.31
CA LEU A 65 10.00 1.55 -0.78
C LEU A 65 10.99 0.44 -1.20
N ALA A 66 11.48 0.43 -2.45
CA ALA A 66 12.42 -0.58 -2.92
C ALA A 66 13.80 -0.41 -2.27
N ALA A 67 14.28 0.82 -2.16
CA ALA A 67 15.52 1.19 -1.48
C ALA A 67 15.48 0.86 0.02
N SER A 68 14.40 1.26 0.71
CA SER A 68 14.17 0.94 2.13
C SER A 68 14.10 -0.57 2.38
N HIS A 69 13.44 -1.32 1.47
CA HIS A 69 13.39 -2.78 1.56
C HIS A 69 14.79 -3.41 1.44
N PHE A 70 15.54 -3.02 0.41
CA PHE A 70 16.89 -3.52 0.15
C PHE A 70 17.86 -3.23 1.30
N LEU A 71 17.87 -2.00 1.82
CA LEU A 71 18.73 -1.63 2.94
C LEU A 71 18.36 -2.39 4.22
N ALA A 72 17.07 -2.59 4.48
CA ALA A 72 16.61 -3.38 5.62
C ALA A 72 16.95 -4.87 5.49
N ASP A 73 16.81 -5.47 4.30
CA ASP A 73 17.23 -6.84 3.99
C ASP A 73 18.75 -7.00 4.15
N TYR A 74 19.53 -6.07 3.57
CA TYR A 74 20.99 -6.05 3.64
C TYR A 74 21.52 -5.94 5.08
N LEU A 75 20.98 -5.01 5.87
CA LEU A 75 21.32 -4.87 7.30
C LEU A 75 20.93 -6.11 8.12
N THR A 76 19.79 -6.73 7.81
CA THR A 76 19.33 -7.98 8.45
C THR A 76 20.20 -9.18 8.06
N ALA A 77 20.70 -9.24 6.83
CA ALA A 77 21.54 -10.34 6.35
C ALA A 77 23.01 -10.22 6.82
N HIS A 78 23.58 -9.01 6.80
CA HIS A 78 25.02 -8.80 6.99
C HIS A 78 25.41 -8.25 8.37
N PHE A 79 24.53 -7.50 9.04
CA PHE A 79 24.88 -6.72 10.24
C PHE A 79 24.01 -7.00 11.48
N TYR A 80 23.11 -7.98 11.42
CA TYR A 80 22.19 -8.30 12.51
C TYR A 80 22.88 -8.46 13.87
N ALA A 81 24.06 -9.07 13.92
CA ALA A 81 24.82 -9.25 15.16
C ALA A 81 25.41 -7.94 15.73
N ASN A 82 25.68 -6.94 14.88
CA ASN A 82 26.35 -5.68 15.22
C ASN A 82 25.39 -4.59 15.71
N LEU A 83 24.11 -4.68 15.34
CA LEU A 83 23.06 -3.72 15.69
C LEU A 83 22.60 -3.86 17.15
N THR A 84 22.08 -2.79 17.76
CA THR A 84 21.40 -2.88 19.07
C THR A 84 20.05 -3.59 18.95
N THR A 85 19.53 -4.19 20.02
CA THR A 85 18.23 -4.91 19.99
C THR A 85 17.08 -4.01 19.53
N ALA A 86 17.03 -2.75 19.98
CA ALA A 86 16.01 -1.79 19.54
C ALA A 86 16.10 -1.55 18.01
N ARG A 87 17.32 -1.32 17.50
CA ARG A 87 17.57 -1.05 16.09
C ARG A 87 17.32 -2.27 15.19
N ARG A 88 17.63 -3.49 15.67
CA ARG A 88 17.22 -4.75 15.00
C ARG A 88 15.71 -4.81 14.85
N ASN A 89 14.96 -4.56 15.93
CA ASN A 89 13.50 -4.61 15.91
C ASN A 89 12.90 -3.59 14.93
N GLU A 90 13.46 -2.37 14.87
CA GLU A 90 13.07 -1.34 13.89
C GLU A 90 13.32 -1.78 12.44
N ILE A 91 14.55 -2.21 12.13
CA ILE A 91 14.96 -2.64 10.78
C ILE A 91 14.17 -3.88 10.34
N GLN A 92 13.93 -4.82 11.24
CA GLN A 92 13.19 -6.05 10.96
C GLN A 92 11.70 -5.80 10.78
N ALA A 93 11.09 -4.89 11.57
CA ALA A 93 9.72 -4.44 11.34
C ALA A 93 9.59 -3.77 9.97
N LEU A 94 10.55 -2.89 9.61
CA LEU A 94 10.62 -2.24 8.30
C LEU A 94 10.83 -3.24 7.16
N TYR A 95 11.68 -4.25 7.31
CA TYR A 95 11.87 -5.35 6.36
C TYR A 95 10.57 -6.09 6.09
N ILE A 96 9.85 -6.47 7.17
CA ILE A 96 8.60 -7.21 7.09
C ILE A 96 7.47 -6.36 6.48
N GLY A 97 7.30 -5.12 6.94
CA GLY A 97 6.28 -4.24 6.39
C GLY A 97 6.56 -3.84 4.94
N SER A 98 7.82 -3.62 4.56
CA SER A 98 8.18 -3.39 3.15
C SER A 98 7.96 -4.62 2.28
N LYS A 99 8.25 -5.84 2.75
CA LYS A 99 7.84 -7.11 2.09
C LYS A 99 6.35 -7.16 1.85
N VAL A 100 5.54 -6.93 2.89
CA VAL A 100 4.08 -6.92 2.79
C VAL A 100 3.62 -5.87 1.76
N LEU A 101 4.13 -4.63 1.80
CA LEU A 101 3.79 -3.59 0.84
C LEU A 101 4.11 -3.99 -0.60
N LEU A 102 5.23 -4.66 -0.86
CA LEU A 102 5.61 -5.12 -2.20
C LEU A 102 4.62 -6.15 -2.77
N THR A 103 3.95 -6.94 -1.91
CA THR A 103 2.85 -7.84 -2.33
C THR A 103 1.54 -7.13 -2.66
N LEU A 104 1.36 -5.88 -2.21
CA LEU A 104 0.14 -5.10 -2.49
C LEU A 104 0.19 -4.44 -3.88
N PRO A 105 -0.98 -4.08 -4.46
CA PRO A 105 -1.04 -3.37 -5.73
C PRO A 105 -0.24 -2.06 -5.70
N GLU A 106 0.58 -1.84 -6.73
CA GLU A 106 1.58 -0.76 -6.80
C GLU A 106 1.01 0.63 -6.50
N LEU A 107 -0.10 0.99 -7.14
CA LEU A 107 -0.80 2.27 -6.95
C LEU A 107 -1.24 2.54 -5.49
N SER A 108 -1.33 1.50 -4.66
CA SER A 108 -1.74 1.61 -3.26
C SER A 108 -0.57 1.63 -2.28
N ARG A 109 0.64 1.24 -2.68
CA ARG A 109 1.81 1.11 -1.78
C ARG A 109 2.18 2.43 -1.12
N VAL A 110 2.10 3.53 -1.86
CA VAL A 110 2.39 4.90 -1.37
C VAL A 110 1.52 5.26 -0.16
N ASN A 111 0.25 4.87 -0.15
CA ASN A 111 -0.69 5.20 0.92
C ASN A 111 -0.35 4.52 2.25
N TYR A 112 0.40 3.41 2.22
CA TYR A 112 0.74 2.62 3.39
C TYR A 112 2.26 2.59 3.69
N PHE A 113 3.09 3.25 2.86
CA PHE A 113 4.56 3.22 3.01
C PHE A 113 5.03 3.73 4.39
N HIS A 114 4.36 4.74 4.93
CA HIS A 114 4.63 5.28 6.27
C HIS A 114 4.34 4.29 7.43
N LEU A 115 3.63 3.18 7.16
CA LEU A 115 3.36 2.10 8.11
C LEU A 115 4.31 0.90 7.94
N SER A 116 5.31 1.00 7.05
CA SER A 116 6.27 -0.08 6.80
C SER A 116 7.02 -0.51 8.07
N SER A 117 7.42 0.41 8.94
CA SER A 117 8.01 0.09 10.26
C SER A 117 6.99 -0.37 11.33
N ARG A 118 5.70 -0.49 10.99
CA ARG A 118 4.61 -0.88 11.90
C ARG A 118 3.64 -1.89 11.23
N PRO A 119 4.12 -3.09 10.84
CA PRO A 119 3.34 -4.05 10.04
C PRO A 119 1.99 -4.46 10.63
N LEU A 120 1.87 -4.61 11.97
CA LEU A 120 0.59 -4.92 12.61
C LEU A 120 -0.44 -3.78 12.49
N LEU A 121 0.02 -2.52 12.57
CA LEU A 121 -0.83 -1.33 12.35
C LEU A 121 -1.22 -1.17 10.88
N MET A 122 -0.32 -1.53 9.96
CA MET A 122 -0.64 -1.61 8.52
C MET A 122 -1.75 -2.65 8.26
N LEU A 123 -1.66 -3.83 8.89
CA LEU A 123 -2.69 -4.85 8.80
C LEU A 123 -4.04 -4.34 9.37
N GLU A 124 -4.01 -3.64 10.51
CA GLU A 124 -5.22 -3.02 11.09
C GLU A 124 -5.83 -1.96 10.16
N GLN A 125 -5.01 -1.14 9.50
CA GLN A 125 -5.47 -0.18 8.50
C GLN A 125 -6.09 -0.85 7.27
N LEU A 126 -5.52 -1.97 6.79
CA LEU A 126 -6.11 -2.74 5.69
C LEU A 126 -7.47 -3.33 6.07
N LEU A 127 -7.61 -3.84 7.30
CA LEU A 127 -8.88 -4.32 7.87
C LEU A 127 -9.92 -3.19 8.00
N MET A 128 -9.52 -2.05 8.56
CA MET A 128 -10.38 -0.87 8.71
C MET A 128 -10.88 -0.34 7.36
N ASN A 129 -10.02 -0.35 6.33
CA ASN A 129 -10.35 0.06 4.97
C ASN A 129 -11.07 -1.03 4.14
N MET A 130 -11.52 -2.12 4.78
CA MET A 130 -12.24 -3.25 4.18
C MET A 130 -11.51 -3.89 2.99
N LYS A 131 -10.17 -3.89 3.01
CA LYS A 131 -9.32 -4.43 1.93
C LYS A 131 -9.09 -5.93 2.11
N VAL A 132 -10.17 -6.72 2.16
CA VAL A 132 -10.15 -8.15 2.51
C VAL A 132 -9.15 -8.96 1.67
N ASP A 133 -9.10 -8.75 0.35
CA ASP A 133 -8.14 -9.44 -0.53
C ASP A 133 -6.68 -9.09 -0.19
N TRP A 134 -6.41 -7.84 0.18
CA TRP A 134 -5.07 -7.36 0.55
C TRP A 134 -4.68 -7.82 1.96
N VAL A 135 -5.66 -7.87 2.88
CA VAL A 135 -5.52 -8.48 4.20
C VAL A 135 -5.11 -9.94 4.07
N ALA A 136 -5.77 -10.73 3.21
CA ALA A 136 -5.44 -12.15 3.02
C ALA A 136 -3.98 -12.35 2.57
N VAL A 137 -3.51 -11.57 1.59
CA VAL A 137 -2.12 -11.61 1.11
C VAL A 137 -1.14 -11.11 2.18
N ALA A 138 -1.47 -10.03 2.89
CA ALA A 138 -0.64 -9.47 3.96
C ALA A 138 -0.49 -10.46 5.13
N VAL A 139 -1.58 -11.06 5.60
CA VAL A 139 -1.61 -12.08 6.66
C VAL A 139 -0.77 -13.29 6.26
N HIS A 140 -0.97 -13.83 5.06
CA HIS A 140 -0.16 -14.96 4.56
C HIS A 140 1.34 -14.63 4.55
N THR A 141 1.70 -13.44 4.07
CA THR A 141 3.08 -12.95 4.04
C THR A 141 3.66 -12.79 5.46
N LEU A 142 2.87 -12.28 6.40
CA LEU A 142 3.28 -12.10 7.80
C LEU A 142 3.53 -13.44 8.50
N HIS A 143 2.61 -14.42 8.41
CA HIS A 143 2.83 -15.75 9.02
C HIS A 143 4.08 -16.42 8.45
N HIS A 144 4.33 -16.31 7.14
CA HIS A 144 5.54 -16.87 6.52
C HIS A 144 6.82 -16.22 7.07
N LEU A 145 6.85 -14.89 7.21
CA LEU A 145 8.03 -14.17 7.72
C LEU A 145 8.26 -14.38 9.23
N LEU A 146 7.18 -14.57 10.00
CA LEU A 146 7.24 -14.84 11.45
C LEU A 146 7.67 -16.27 11.80
N ALA A 147 7.58 -17.23 10.87
CA ALA A 147 7.80 -18.66 11.12
C ALA A 147 9.24 -19.08 11.55
N GLY A 148 10.14 -18.12 11.79
CA GLY A 148 11.47 -18.35 12.33
C GLY A 148 12.14 -17.10 12.90
N GLN A 149 11.36 -16.08 13.31
CA GLN A 149 11.89 -14.80 13.78
C GLN A 149 11.13 -14.28 15.01
N GLU A 150 11.86 -13.89 16.06
CA GLU A 150 11.31 -13.12 17.18
C GLU A 150 11.29 -11.63 16.81
N ILE A 151 10.11 -11.08 16.54
CA ILE A 151 9.86 -9.65 16.34
C ILE A 151 8.99 -9.14 17.50
N GLY A 152 8.89 -7.82 17.67
CA GLY A 152 8.02 -7.19 18.67
C GLY A 152 6.50 -7.41 18.52
N PHE A 153 6.07 -8.38 17.70
CA PHE A 153 4.72 -8.94 17.62
C PHE A 153 4.81 -10.38 17.09
N THR A 154 3.78 -11.17 17.37
CA THR A 154 3.71 -12.61 17.13
C THR A 154 2.59 -12.99 16.15
N VAL A 155 2.49 -14.28 15.82
CA VAL A 155 1.32 -14.84 15.11
C VAL A 155 0.04 -14.66 15.93
N ASP A 156 0.08 -14.84 17.25
CA ASP A 156 -1.08 -14.68 18.13
C ASP A 156 -1.62 -13.23 18.11
N ASP A 157 -0.74 -12.22 17.92
CA ASP A 157 -1.16 -10.82 17.78
C ASP A 157 -1.94 -10.57 16.48
N ILE A 158 -1.57 -11.25 15.39
CA ILE A 158 -2.29 -11.22 14.11
C ILE A 158 -3.66 -11.88 14.28
N ASP A 159 -3.71 -13.07 14.85
CA ASP A 159 -4.96 -13.81 15.05
C ASP A 159 -5.90 -13.10 16.04
N SER A 160 -5.34 -12.44 17.06
CA SER A 160 -6.07 -11.55 17.97
C SER A 160 -6.67 -10.35 17.25
N LEU A 161 -5.92 -9.72 16.35
CA LEU A 161 -6.40 -8.58 15.54
C LEU A 161 -7.52 -9.03 14.57
N LEU A 162 -7.32 -10.14 13.85
CA LEU A 162 -8.32 -10.72 12.96
C LEU A 162 -9.60 -11.07 13.72
N SER A 163 -9.49 -11.70 14.89
CA SER A 163 -10.62 -12.06 15.75
C SER A 163 -11.42 -10.82 16.18
N LYS A 164 -10.76 -9.73 16.61
CA LYS A 164 -11.41 -8.46 16.98
C LYS A 164 -12.18 -7.83 15.81
N TYR A 165 -11.64 -7.91 14.60
CA TYR A 165 -12.33 -7.37 13.41
C TYR A 165 -13.46 -8.28 12.92
N ALA A 166 -13.32 -9.61 13.05
CA ALA A 166 -14.40 -10.56 12.79
C ALA A 166 -15.57 -10.37 13.78
N GLU A 167 -15.29 -10.21 15.08
CA GLU A 167 -16.29 -9.90 16.10
C GLU A 167 -17.05 -8.60 15.76
N LYS A 168 -16.33 -7.53 15.41
CA LYS A 168 -16.94 -6.26 14.96
C LYS A 168 -17.82 -6.44 13.71
N ALA A 169 -17.42 -7.27 12.75
CA ALA A 169 -18.19 -7.53 11.54
C ALA A 169 -19.45 -8.38 11.78
N LEU A 170 -19.44 -9.24 12.81
CA LEU A 170 -20.59 -10.05 13.24
C LEU A 170 -21.52 -9.32 14.23
N ASN A 171 -21.09 -8.20 14.80
CA ASN A 171 -21.89 -7.38 15.70
C ASN A 171 -22.89 -6.52 14.90
N PHE A 172 -24.01 -7.13 14.52
CA PHE A 172 -25.14 -6.42 13.91
C PHE A 172 -25.94 -5.68 14.98
N PRO A 173 -25.97 -4.32 15.00
CA PRO A 173 -26.76 -3.56 15.99
C PRO A 173 -28.27 -3.65 15.77
N PHE A 174 -28.72 -4.41 14.76
CA PHE A 174 -30.12 -4.75 14.56
C PHE A 174 -30.47 -6.06 15.27
N ALA A 175 -30.99 -5.93 16.48
CA ALA A 175 -31.96 -6.90 16.97
C ALA A 175 -33.16 -6.87 16.00
N LEU A 176 -33.18 -7.80 15.03
CA LEU A 176 -34.31 -8.04 14.16
C LEU A 176 -35.49 -8.47 15.03
N LYS A 177 -36.25 -7.49 15.53
CA LYS A 177 -37.58 -7.70 16.09
C LYS A 177 -38.52 -8.03 14.93
N GLU A 178 -38.33 -9.21 14.34
CA GLU A 178 -39.35 -9.85 13.55
C GLU A 178 -40.55 -10.07 14.48
N LYS A 179 -41.49 -9.13 14.46
CA LYS A 179 -42.68 -9.13 15.29
C LYS A 179 -43.68 -10.14 14.71
N ARG A 180 -43.30 -11.42 14.76
CA ARG A 180 -44.02 -12.55 14.17
C ARG A 180 -45.11 -13.05 15.13
N SER A 181 -46.11 -12.20 15.37
CA SER A 181 -47.30 -12.45 16.20
C SER A 181 -48.36 -11.40 15.77
N ASP A 182 -49.57 -11.70 15.30
CA ASP A 182 -50.29 -12.99 15.26
C ASP A 182 -51.29 -13.09 14.08
N SER A 183 -51.47 -14.33 13.61
CA SER A 183 -52.74 -15.01 13.24
C SER A 183 -53.82 -14.35 12.34
N LEU A 184 -54.14 -15.09 11.26
CA LEU A 184 -55.44 -15.20 10.56
C LEU A 184 -56.09 -13.94 9.91
N VAL A 185 -55.97 -13.85 8.57
CA VAL A 185 -57.11 -13.88 7.62
C VAL A 185 -56.60 -14.03 6.17
N ARG A 186 -57.19 -14.97 5.41
CA ARG A 186 -57.06 -15.22 3.95
C ARG A 186 -55.66 -15.29 3.31
N VAL A 187 -55.14 -16.52 3.20
CA VAL A 187 -54.09 -16.92 2.22
C VAL A 187 -54.70 -17.45 0.90
N GLN A 188 -56.02 -17.38 0.74
CA GLN A 188 -56.74 -17.97 -0.39
C GLN A 188 -57.59 -16.92 -1.13
N GLU A 189 -56.99 -16.08 -1.98
CA GLU A 189 -57.74 -15.28 -2.98
C GLU A 189 -56.87 -14.60 -4.07
N SER A 190 -55.56 -14.39 -3.87
CA SER A 190 -54.72 -13.58 -4.78
C SER A 190 -53.89 -14.33 -5.84
N LEU A 191 -54.09 -15.64 -6.02
CA LEU A 191 -53.38 -16.42 -7.06
C LEU A 191 -54.22 -16.70 -8.33
N ASN A 192 -55.48 -16.25 -8.36
CA ASN A 192 -56.44 -16.49 -9.45
C ASN A 192 -56.86 -15.19 -10.19
N GLN A 193 -55.95 -14.21 -10.33
CA GLN A 193 -56.24 -12.92 -10.99
C GLN A 193 -55.30 -12.57 -12.16
N VAL A 194 -54.62 -13.57 -12.73
CA VAL A 194 -53.78 -13.43 -13.95
C VAL A 194 -54.10 -14.51 -15.00
N LEU A 195 -55.18 -15.27 -14.80
CA LEU A 195 -55.80 -16.13 -15.83
C LEU A 195 -57.19 -15.57 -16.15
N GLU A 196 -57.53 -15.59 -17.43
CA GLU A 196 -58.73 -15.01 -18.06
C GLU A 196 -58.79 -13.47 -18.15
N CYS A 197 -58.11 -12.94 -19.17
CA CYS A 197 -58.64 -11.81 -19.95
C CYS A 197 -58.17 -11.84 -21.42
N GLU A 198 -58.22 -13.01 -22.06
CA GLU A 198 -58.19 -13.13 -23.53
C GLU A 198 -59.57 -13.59 -24.04
N ALA A 199 -60.41 -12.62 -24.43
CA ALA A 199 -61.52 -12.87 -25.35
C ALA A 199 -62.07 -11.58 -25.97
N GLN A 200 -61.67 -11.28 -27.22
CA GLN A 200 -62.49 -10.60 -28.26
C GLN A 200 -62.85 -9.09 -28.01
N SER A 201 -62.76 -8.15 -28.97
CA SER A 201 -62.68 -8.24 -30.43
C SER A 201 -62.09 -6.98 -31.12
N LYS A 202 -61.29 -7.22 -32.18
CA LYS A 202 -61.29 -6.54 -33.51
C LYS A 202 -61.04 -5.02 -33.67
N SER A 203 -59.93 -4.72 -34.37
CA SER A 203 -59.89 -4.09 -35.73
C SER A 203 -59.11 -2.77 -35.89
N GLY A 204 -58.23 -2.75 -36.91
CA GLY A 204 -57.56 -1.56 -37.47
C GLY A 204 -56.19 -1.25 -36.84
N SER A 205 -55.07 -1.00 -37.53
CA SER A 205 -54.52 -1.21 -38.89
C SER A 205 -53.34 -0.23 -39.00
N SER A 206 -52.24 -0.60 -39.66
CA SER A 206 -51.09 0.29 -40.01
C SER A 206 -50.27 0.90 -38.85
N GLU A 207 -48.99 1.24 -39.00
CA GLU A 207 -47.90 0.67 -39.81
C GLU A 207 -46.56 1.33 -39.39
N LEU A 208 -45.43 0.71 -39.77
CA LEU A 208 -44.10 1.31 -39.95
C LEU A 208 -43.28 1.81 -38.72
N SER A 209 -42.02 1.38 -38.71
CA SER A 209 -40.86 2.05 -38.09
C SER A 209 -40.06 2.79 -39.20
N PRO A 210 -38.81 3.22 -38.98
CA PRO A 210 -38.27 4.17 -38.00
C PRO A 210 -37.67 5.42 -38.71
N VAL A 211 -37.22 6.45 -37.97
CA VAL A 211 -36.38 7.53 -38.53
C VAL A 211 -35.22 7.90 -37.59
N SER A 212 -34.00 7.73 -38.08
CA SER A 212 -32.76 8.37 -37.60
C SER A 212 -32.50 9.66 -38.40
N PHE A 213 -31.63 10.58 -37.92
CA PHE A 213 -30.79 11.58 -38.65
C PHE A 213 -30.40 12.70 -37.65
N THR A 214 -29.16 12.93 -37.17
CA THR A 214 -27.83 13.31 -37.73
C THR A 214 -27.43 14.77 -37.45
N GLY A 215 -26.15 14.98 -37.08
CA GLY A 215 -25.50 16.29 -36.92
C GLY A 215 -24.29 16.20 -35.96
N VAL A 216 -23.09 15.72 -36.35
CA VAL A 216 -22.05 16.31 -37.22
C VAL A 216 -21.17 17.39 -36.52
N THR A 217 -20.05 16.93 -35.92
CA THR A 217 -18.63 17.46 -36.00
C THR A 217 -18.38 18.93 -35.48
N ILE A 218 -17.18 19.54 -35.32
CA ILE A 218 -15.77 19.25 -35.67
C ILE A 218 -14.73 19.67 -34.57
N SER A 219 -13.87 18.72 -34.17
CA SER A 219 -12.44 18.78 -33.79
C SER A 219 -11.62 20.10 -33.93
N ALA A 220 -10.74 20.40 -32.94
CA ALA A 220 -9.37 20.96 -33.13
C ALA A 220 -8.47 20.81 -31.86
N SER A 221 -7.15 20.95 -32.01
CA SER A 221 -6.08 20.67 -30.99
C SER A 221 -4.99 21.82 -30.99
N PRO A 222 -3.72 21.67 -30.55
CA PRO A 222 -3.15 21.91 -29.21
C PRO A 222 -2.07 23.05 -29.13
N ARG A 223 -1.30 23.11 -28.00
CA ARG A 223 -0.13 23.98 -27.63
C ARG A 223 -0.46 25.38 -27.06
N ASP A 224 0.35 26.02 -26.19
CA ASP A 224 1.79 25.85 -25.85
C ASP A 224 2.19 26.31 -24.39
N ARG A 225 3.36 25.85 -23.92
CA ARG A 225 4.29 26.33 -22.83
C ARG A 225 3.89 27.37 -21.75
N SER A 226 4.30 27.11 -20.49
CA SER A 226 5.33 27.89 -19.72
C SER A 226 5.65 27.29 -18.32
N LEU A 227 6.64 27.86 -17.60
CA LEU A 227 7.33 27.30 -16.41
C LEU A 227 7.12 28.14 -15.13
N GLN A 228 7.47 27.55 -13.95
CA GLN A 228 7.60 28.17 -12.60
C GLN A 228 6.25 28.55 -11.93
N GLN A 229 5.98 28.32 -10.64
CA GLN A 229 6.78 28.61 -9.44
C GLN A 229 6.41 27.70 -8.24
N ASN A 230 7.34 27.57 -7.27
CA ASN A 230 7.07 26.97 -5.96
C ASN A 230 6.12 27.85 -5.13
N LEU A 231 5.07 27.26 -4.55
CA LEU A 231 4.25 27.87 -3.51
C LEU A 231 4.00 26.86 -2.38
N PHE A 232 4.09 27.34 -1.14
CA PHE A 232 3.95 26.57 0.09
C PHE A 232 2.55 25.93 0.23
N PRO A 233 2.39 24.85 1.03
CA PRO A 233 1.08 24.26 1.28
C PRO A 233 0.13 25.30 1.89
N GLN A 234 -0.98 25.59 1.21
CA GLN A 234 -2.04 26.42 1.78
C GLN A 234 -2.72 25.69 2.94
N GLU A 235 -2.90 26.40 4.04
CA GLU A 235 -3.62 25.92 5.21
C GLU A 235 -5.11 25.72 4.88
N PHE A 236 -5.70 24.61 5.32
CA PHE A 236 -7.04 24.18 4.93
C PHE A 236 -8.13 25.01 5.63
N VAL A 237 -9.00 25.64 4.84
CA VAL A 237 -10.19 26.35 5.33
C VAL A 237 -11.46 25.62 4.90
N PRO A 238 -12.29 25.11 5.83
CA PRO A 238 -13.54 24.42 5.48
C PRO A 238 -14.63 25.39 4.99
N PRO A 239 -15.54 24.94 4.09
CA PRO A 239 -16.62 25.78 3.57
C PRO A 239 -17.69 26.08 4.63
N GLU A 240 -18.19 27.32 4.66
CA GLU A 240 -19.07 27.81 5.74
C GLU A 240 -20.49 27.19 5.76
N LYS A 241 -20.92 26.49 4.70
CA LYS A 241 -22.24 25.81 4.67
C LYS A 241 -22.17 24.45 3.93
N PRO A 242 -22.71 23.37 4.51
CA PRO A 242 -22.89 22.10 3.83
C PRO A 242 -24.09 22.14 2.84
N PRO A 243 -24.16 21.19 1.89
CA PRO A 243 -25.27 21.03 0.94
C PRO A 243 -26.55 20.47 1.58
#